data_AF-A0A0H5HC55-F1
#
_entry.id   AF-A0A0H5HC55-F1
#
_cell.length_a   1.000
_cell.length_b   1.000
_cell.length_c   1.000
_cell.angle_alpha   90.00
_cell.angle_beta   90.00
_cell.angle_gamma   90.00
#
_symmetry.space_group_name_H-M   'P 1'
#
loop_
_entity.id
_entity.type
_entity.pdbx_description
1 polymer ?
#
loop_
_entity_poly.entity_id
_entity_poly.type
_entity_poly.pdbx_seq_one_letter_code
_entity_poly.pdbx_strand_id
1 'polypeptide(L)'
;METQTNPKITAQLAADILNQALSLDPDCITALVSQRVECNAALAHDSEVACGMSKGKYMTGALGVINSLVTDGVVAAQFTDDNKLTAFQVYK
;
A
#
# COMPACT_ATOMS: atom_id res chain seq x y z
N MET A 1 -0.92 20.83 23.54
CA MET A 1 -1.05 19.42 23.15
C MET A 1 0.04 19.19 22.13
N GLU A 2 1.13 18.53 22.51
CA GLU A 2 2.21 18.24 21.57
C GLU A 2 1.69 17.23 20.55
N THR A 3 1.66 17.63 19.28
CA THR A 3 1.37 16.72 18.18
C THR A 3 2.52 15.72 18.13
N GLN A 4 2.30 14.52 18.65
CA GLN A 4 3.20 13.40 18.39
C GLN A 4 3.15 13.13 16.89
N THR A 5 4.14 13.63 16.16
CA THR A 5 4.33 13.27 14.76
C THR A 5 4.89 11.85 14.75
N ASN A 6 4.06 10.87 14.43
CA ASN A 6 4.55 9.53 14.12
C ASN A 6 5.54 9.68 12.95
N PRO A 7 6.82 9.30 13.11
CA PRO A 7 7.80 9.49 12.05
C PRO A 7 7.42 8.62 10.85
N LYS A 8 7.13 9.27 9.72
CA LYS A 8 6.86 8.63 8.43
C LYS A 8 8.18 8.35 7.71
N ILE A 9 8.22 7.28 6.91
CA ILE A 9 9.35 6.98 6.01
C ILE A 9 9.10 7.59 4.63
N THR A 10 10.12 7.73 3.79
CA THR A 10 9.87 8.18 2.41
C THR A 10 9.21 7.06 1.60
N ALA A 11 8.35 7.43 0.65
CA ALA A 11 7.75 6.48 -0.28
C ALA A 11 8.82 5.71 -1.08
N GLN A 12 9.97 6.34 -1.35
CA GLN A 12 11.09 5.67 -2.01
C GLN A 12 11.68 4.55 -1.16
N LEU A 13 11.95 4.80 0.13
CA LEU A 13 12.46 3.76 1.03
C LEU A 13 11.48 2.58 1.12
N ALA A 14 10.18 2.87 1.19
CA ALA A 14 9.17 1.82 1.19
C ALA A 14 9.19 1.01 -0.12
N ALA A 15 9.24 1.67 -1.28
CA ALA A 15 9.32 0.98 -2.58
C ALA A 15 10.59 0.12 -2.70
N ASP A 16 11.73 0.60 -2.23
CA ASP A 16 13.01 -0.13 -2.27
C ASP A 16 12.94 -1.41 -1.42
N ILE A 17 12.40 -1.33 -0.20
CA ILE A 17 12.21 -2.49 0.69
C ILE A 17 11.24 -3.50 0.07
N LEU A 18 10.13 -3.02 -0.51
CA LEU A 18 9.13 -3.89 -1.14
C LEU A 18 9.68 -4.58 -2.40
N ASN A 19 10.51 -3.90 -3.19
CA ASN A 19 11.20 -4.50 -4.33
C ASN A 19 12.26 -5.52 -3.89
N GLN A 20 12.97 -5.26 -2.79
CA GLN A 20 13.86 -6.26 -2.20
C GLN A 20 13.08 -7.50 -1.77
N ALA A 21 11.97 -7.35 -1.05
CA ALA A 21 11.12 -8.45 -0.65
C ALA A 21 10.56 -9.22 -1.87
N LEU A 22 10.11 -8.50 -2.90
CA LEU A 22 9.64 -9.08 -4.16
C LEU A 22 10.72 -9.94 -4.83
N SER A 23 11.98 -9.49 -4.82
CA SER A 23 13.09 -10.24 -5.41
C SER A 23 13.41 -11.54 -4.66
N LEU A 24 13.08 -11.62 -3.36
CA LEU A 24 13.32 -12.78 -2.52
C LEU A 24 12.20 -13.82 -2.63
N ASP A 25 10.93 -13.39 -2.71
CA ASP A 25 9.78 -14.27 -2.86
C ASP A 25 8.68 -13.60 -3.71
N PRO A 26 8.73 -13.73 -5.05
CA PRO A 26 7.78 -13.07 -5.92
C PRO A 26 6.33 -13.51 -5.73
N ASP A 27 6.10 -14.81 -5.51
CA ASP A 27 4.77 -15.37 -5.43
C ASP A 27 4.07 -14.95 -4.12
N CYS A 28 4.80 -14.99 -2.99
CA CYS A 28 4.28 -14.54 -1.70
C CYS A 28 3.93 -13.05 -1.73
N ILE A 29 4.83 -12.20 -2.22
CA ILE A 29 4.60 -10.75 -2.24
C ILE A 29 3.47 -10.39 -3.21
N THR A 30 3.40 -11.05 -4.38
CA THR A 30 2.26 -10.89 -5.31
C THR A 30 0.94 -11.23 -4.63
N ALA A 31 0.85 -12.37 -3.95
CA ALA A 31 -0.37 -12.79 -3.25
C ALA A 31 -0.76 -11.80 -2.14
N LEU A 32 0.22 -11.34 -1.36
CA LEU A 32 0.00 -10.40 -0.26
C LEU A 32 -0.59 -9.07 -0.75
N VAL A 33 0.00 -8.44 -1.77
CA VAL A 33 -0.46 -7.12 -2.21
C VAL A 33 -1.72 -7.16 -3.07
N SER A 34 -2.01 -8.32 -3.67
CA SER A 34 -3.25 -8.54 -4.43
C SER A 34 -4.46 -8.71 -3.51
N GLN A 35 -4.23 -9.05 -2.23
CA GLN A 35 -5.29 -9.23 -1.27
C GLN A 35 -5.90 -7.89 -0.86
N ARG A 36 -7.20 -7.74 -1.16
CA ARG A 36 -8.02 -6.64 -0.64
C ARG A 36 -9.12 -7.19 0.24
N VAL A 37 -9.32 -6.55 1.38
CA VAL A 37 -10.30 -6.93 2.39
C VAL A 37 -11.30 -5.82 2.58
N GLU A 38 -12.55 -6.20 2.85
CA GLU A 38 -13.60 -5.25 3.20
C GLU A 38 -13.27 -4.56 4.51
N CYS A 39 -13.42 -3.25 4.56
CA CYS A 39 -13.27 -2.45 5.76
C CYS A 39 -14.53 -1.63 6.05
N ASN A 40 -14.65 -1.11 7.27
CA ASN A 40 -15.76 -0.28 7.67
C ASN A 40 -15.55 1.19 7.23
N ALA A 41 -16.63 1.98 7.28
CA ALA A 41 -16.60 3.39 6.89
C ALA A 41 -15.66 4.24 7.76
N ALA A 42 -15.52 3.90 9.06
CA ALA A 42 -14.63 4.62 9.96
C ALA A 42 -13.16 4.49 9.51
N LEU A 43 -12.70 3.29 9.14
CA LEU A 43 -11.34 3.13 8.60
C LEU A 43 -11.16 3.91 7.28
N ALA A 44 -12.19 3.91 6.42
CA ALA A 44 -12.13 4.56 5.11
C ALA A 44 -12.16 6.09 5.16
N HIS A 45 -12.77 6.70 6.19
CA HIS A 45 -12.98 8.15 6.26
C HIS A 45 -12.20 8.84 7.38
N ASP A 46 -12.01 8.17 8.51
CA ASP A 46 -11.49 8.78 9.75
C ASP A 46 -10.01 8.41 9.99
N SER A 47 -9.35 7.76 9.02
CA SER A 47 -7.95 7.35 9.12
C SER A 47 -7.14 7.77 7.90
N GLU A 48 -5.81 7.75 8.03
CA GLU A 48 -4.89 8.00 6.90
C GLU A 48 -4.72 6.78 5.97
N VAL A 49 -5.33 5.63 6.30
CA VAL A 49 -5.26 4.43 5.46
C VAL A 49 -6.00 4.67 4.15
N ALA A 50 -5.31 4.53 3.03
CA ALA A 50 -5.94 4.66 1.73
C ALA A 50 -6.89 3.47 1.48
N CYS A 51 -8.18 3.77 1.35
CA CYS A 51 -9.22 2.81 1.04
C CYS A 51 -9.82 3.09 -0.35
N GLY A 52 -10.17 2.03 -1.07
CA GLY A 52 -10.92 2.11 -2.32
C GLY A 52 -12.36 1.65 -2.14
N MET A 53 -13.17 1.78 -3.18
CA MET A 53 -14.52 1.24 -3.22
C MET A 53 -14.65 0.19 -4.33
N SER A 54 -15.23 -0.97 -4.02
CA SER A 54 -15.51 -2.03 -4.99
C SER A 54 -16.85 -2.68 -4.67
N LYS A 55 -17.73 -2.79 -5.67
CA LYS A 55 -19.08 -3.37 -5.54
C LYS A 55 -19.88 -2.79 -4.34
N GLY A 56 -19.74 -1.49 -4.09
CA GLY A 56 -20.44 -0.79 -3.00
C GLY A 56 -19.87 -1.02 -1.60
N LYS A 57 -18.69 -1.67 -1.48
CA LYS A 57 -18.00 -1.93 -0.21
C LYS A 57 -16.68 -1.18 -0.17
N TYR A 58 -16.31 -0.66 1.01
CA TYR A 58 -14.98 -0.12 1.24
C TYR A 58 -13.98 -1.26 1.32
N MET A 59 -12.85 -1.10 0.66
CA MET A 59 -11.81 -2.10 0.57
C MET A 59 -10.45 -1.48 0.88
N THR A 60 -9.64 -2.16 1.67
CA THR A 60 -8.23 -1.80 1.88
C THR A 60 -7.34 -3.01 1.60
N GLY A 61 -6.05 -2.77 1.45
CA GLY A 61 -5.04 -3.81 1.23
C GLY A 61 -3.68 -3.34 1.74
N ALA A 62 -2.66 -4.15 1.55
CA ALA A 62 -1.31 -3.87 2.05
C ALA A 62 -0.81 -2.47 1.64
N LEU A 63 -0.98 -2.08 0.37
CA LEU A 63 -0.57 -0.77 -0.13
C LEU A 63 -1.35 0.39 0.50
N GLY A 64 -2.61 0.18 0.87
CA GLY A 64 -3.41 1.22 1.52
C GLY A 64 -2.87 1.56 2.91
N VAL A 65 -2.44 0.54 3.64
CA VAL A 65 -1.79 0.68 4.95
C VAL A 65 -0.38 1.23 4.81
N ILE A 66 0.42 0.71 3.87
CA ILE A 66 1.78 1.22 3.64
C ILE A 66 1.74 2.71 3.31
N ASN A 67 0.82 3.16 2.45
CA ASN A 67 0.74 4.55 2.05
C ASN A 67 0.32 5.52 3.17
N SER A 68 -0.26 5.04 4.28
CA SER A 68 -0.48 5.90 5.45
C SER A 68 0.80 6.17 6.24
N LEU A 69 1.80 5.30 6.10
CA LEU A 69 3.08 5.35 6.82
C LEU A 69 4.17 6.11 6.07
N VAL A 70 3.94 6.48 4.80
CA VAL A 70 4.94 7.14 3.95
C VAL A 70 4.69 8.63 3.75
N THR A 71 5.74 9.35 3.42
CA THR A 71 5.73 10.75 2.96
C THR A 71 6.38 10.86 1.58
N ASP A 72 6.22 12.02 0.93
CA ASP A 72 6.91 12.41 -0.30
C ASP A 72 6.56 11.56 -1.54
N GLY A 73 5.35 10.99 -1.56
CA GLY A 73 4.76 10.29 -2.70
C GLY A 73 3.82 9.17 -2.27
N VAL A 74 3.44 8.36 -3.25
CA VAL A 74 2.57 7.18 -3.09
C VAL A 74 3.27 5.98 -3.71
N VAL A 75 3.32 4.88 -2.97
CA VAL A 75 3.80 3.59 -3.46
C VAL A 75 2.69 2.89 -4.25
N ALA A 76 3.00 2.49 -5.47
CA ALA A 76 2.12 1.73 -6.34
C ALA A 76 2.78 0.43 -6.78
N ALA A 77 1.98 -0.62 -6.90
CA ALA A 77 2.37 -1.89 -7.50
C ALA A 77 2.12 -1.87 -9.02
N GLN A 78 3.10 -2.34 -9.78
CA GLN A 78 2.98 -2.61 -11.20
C GLN A 78 2.68 -4.09 -11.43
N PHE A 79 1.69 -4.39 -12.27
CA PHE A 79 1.35 -5.76 -12.63
C PHE A 79 1.49 -5.95 -14.14
N THR A 80 1.87 -7.16 -14.55
CA THR A 80 1.65 -7.61 -15.93
C THR A 80 0.17 -7.90 -16.18
N ASP A 81 -0.19 -8.11 -17.45
CA ASP A 81 -1.54 -8.53 -17.86
C ASP A 81 -1.95 -9.89 -17.22
N ASP A 82 -0.97 -10.73 -16.85
CA ASP A 82 -1.17 -12.01 -16.16
C ASP A 82 -1.31 -11.88 -14.63
N ASN A 83 -1.54 -10.67 -14.11
CA ASN A 83 -1.60 -10.35 -12.67
C ASN A 83 -0.34 -10.71 -11.88
N LYS A 84 0.83 -10.73 -12.52
CA LYS A 84 2.11 -10.90 -11.82
C LYS A 84 2.65 -9.54 -11.42
N LEU A 85 2.99 -9.38 -10.15
CA LEU A 85 3.65 -8.17 -9.64
C LEU A 85 5.08 -8.10 -10.20
N THR A 86 5.41 -7.00 -10.85
CA THR A 86 6.74 -6.80 -11.47
C THR A 86 7.63 -5.87 -10.66
N ALA A 87 7.04 -4.84 -10.04
CA ALA A 87 7.77 -3.84 -9.27
C ALA A 87 6.84 -3.02 -8.38
N PHE A 88 7.43 -2.36 -7.39
CA PHE A 88 6.87 -1.21 -6.69
C PHE A 88 7.56 0.06 -7.17
N GLN A 89 6.78 1.12 -7.35
CA GLN A 89 7.28 2.43 -7.76
C GLN A 89 6.62 3.57 -7.00
N VAL A 90 7.29 4.72 -6.98
CA VAL A 90 6.77 5.94 -6.37
C VAL A 90 6.13 6.82 -7.43
N TYR A 91 4.92 7.27 -7.15
CA TYR A 91 4.27 8.38 -7.85
C TYR A 91 4.27 9.61 -6.95
N LYS A 92 4.57 10.77 -7.53
CA LYS A 92 4.58 12.07 -6.85
C LYS A 92 3.45 12.93 -7.36
#